data_AF-A0A0U1P2Y3-F1
#
_entry.id   AF-A0A0U1P2Y3-F1
#
_cell.length_a   1.000
_cell.length_b   1.000
_cell.length_c   1.000
_cell.angle_alpha   90.00
_cell.angle_beta   90.00
_cell.angle_gamma   90.00
#
_symmetry.space_group_name_H-M   'P 1'
#
loop_
_entity.id
_entity.type
_entity.pdbx_description
1 polymer ?
#
loop_
_entity_poly.entity_id
_entity_poly.type
_entity_poly.pdbx_seq_one_letter_code
_entity_poly.pdbx_strand_id
1 'polypeptide(L)' 'MGIELVHFSIGKPKPMKYGVNKEMTTGICKELAEEVFLSKDGFLGDDVADLRFHGGPDRAVCVYP' A
#
# COMPACT_ATOMS: atom_id res chain seq x y z
N MET A 1 -26.12 9.60 -5.87
CA MET A 1 -25.06 8.66 -5.45
C MET A 1 -23.77 9.45 -5.42
N GLY A 2 -23.11 9.51 -4.26
CA GLY A 2 -21.87 10.27 -4.08
C GLY A 2 -20.65 9.39 -4.25
N ILE A 3 -19.47 10.01 -4.23
CA ILE A 3 -18.20 9.30 -4.09
C ILE A 3 -18.11 8.80 -2.64
N GLU A 4 -17.83 7.52 -2.47
CA GLU A 4 -17.67 6.87 -1.17
C GLU A 4 -16.39 6.05 -1.15
N LEU A 5 -15.64 6.13 -0.05
CA LEU A 5 -14.49 5.27 0.21
C LEU A 5 -15.00 3.99 0.89
N VAL A 6 -15.11 2.91 0.12
CA VAL A 6 -15.66 1.63 0.62
C VAL A 6 -14.61 0.74 1.31
N HIS A 7 -13.32 1.02 1.09
CA HIS A 7 -12.24 0.23 1.64
C HIS A 7 -10.99 1.10 1.81
N PHE A 8 -10.39 1.07 3.00
CA PHE A 8 -9.16 1.77 3.30
C PHE A 8 -8.15 0.81 3.92
N SER A 9 -6.99 0.69 3.28
CA SER A 9 -5.98 -0.30 3.66
C SER A 9 -4.58 0.26 3.55
N ILE A 10 -3.73 -0.13 4.50
CA ILE A 10 -2.31 0.22 4.58
C ILE A 10 -1.48 -1.02 4.90
N GLY A 11 -0.18 -0.97 4.66
CA GLY A 11 0.74 -2.00 5.12
C GLY A 11 2.15 -1.84 4.58
N LYS A 12 3.13 -2.33 5.34
CA LYS A 12 4.52 -2.37 4.92
C LYS A 12 4.82 -3.61 4.07
N PRO A 13 5.86 -3.55 3.21
CA PRO A 13 6.34 -4.69 2.47
C PRO A 13 6.64 -5.89 3.36
N LYS A 14 6.11 -7.05 2.99
CA LYS A 14 6.36 -8.33 3.66
C LYS A 14 6.64 -9.44 2.64
N PRO A 15 7.34 -10.52 3.04
CA PRO A 15 7.52 -11.69 2.18
C PRO A 15 6.17 -12.32 1.82
N MET A 16 5.98 -12.65 0.54
CA MET A 16 4.81 -13.30 0.00
C MET A 16 5.25 -14.41 -0.94
N LYS A 17 4.68 -15.61 -0.76
CA LYS A 17 4.86 -16.72 -1.70
C LYS A 17 4.02 -16.49 -2.94
N TYR A 18 4.59 -16.70 -4.12
CA TYR A 18 3.89 -16.58 -5.40
C TYR A 18 4.20 -17.77 -6.32
N GLY A 19 3.41 -18.83 -6.19
CA GLY A 19 3.64 -20.08 -6.91
C GLY A 19 4.64 -21.03 -6.21
N VAL A 20 5.08 -22.06 -6.92
CA VAL A 20 5.90 -23.15 -6.35
C VAL A 20 7.34 -22.65 -6.13
N ASN A 21 7.79 -22.68 -4.88
CA ASN A 21 9.15 -22.30 -4.45
C ASN A 21 9.59 -20.88 -4.86
N LYS A 22 8.63 -19.96 -4.97
CA LYS A 22 8.88 -18.56 -5.31
C LYS A 22 8.39 -17.65 -4.20
N GLU A 23 9.23 -16.70 -3.81
CA GLU A 23 8.96 -15.71 -2.78
C GLU A 23 9.42 -14.34 -3.25
N MET A 24 8.67 -13.30 -2.89
CA MET A 24 9.05 -11.91 -3.12
C MET A 24 8.70 -11.07 -1.90
N THR A 25 9.42 -9.99 -1.66
CA THR A 25 8.97 -8.95 -0.72
C THR A 25 8.05 -8.00 -1.47
N THR A 26 6.83 -7.80 -0.98
CA THR A 26 5.81 -6.98 -1.64
C THR A 26 4.98 -6.19 -0.65
N GLY A 27 4.59 -4.97 -1.02
CA GLY A 27 3.66 -4.11 -0.27
C GLY A 27 2.19 -4.27 -0.67
N ILE A 28 1.86 -5.26 -1.51
CA ILE A 28 0.49 -5.47 -2.01
C ILE A 28 -0.45 -6.06 -0.94
N CYS A 29 0.10 -6.79 0.03
CA CYS A 29 -0.65 -7.47 1.08
C CYS A 29 -1.02 -6.51 2.23
N LYS A 30 -1.76 -5.45 1.90
CA LYS A 30 -2.25 -4.44 2.84
C LYS A 30 -3.37 -4.98 3.71
N GLU A 31 -3.57 -4.35 4.85
CA GLU A 31 -4.58 -4.70 5.84
C GLU A 31 -5.50 -3.50 6.07
N LEU A 32 -6.76 -3.79 6.39
CA LEU A 32 -7.77 -2.78 6.65
C LEU A 32 -7.34 -1.86 7.80
N ALA A 33 -7.58 -0.57 7.63
CA ALA A 33 -7.40 0.43 8.67
C ALA A 33 -8.64 1.30 8.78
N GLU A 34 -9.00 1.67 10.01
CA GLU A 34 -10.10 2.60 10.25
C GLU A 34 -9.66 4.05 10.01
N GLU A 35 -8.46 4.40 10.48
CA GLU A 35 -7.87 5.73 10.34
C GLU A 35 -6.34 5.67 10.32
N VAL A 36 -5.70 6.56 9.54
CA VAL A 36 -4.25 6.70 9.49
C VAL A 36 -3.87 8.15 9.13
N PHE A 37 -2.77 8.65 9.71
CA PHE A 37 -2.21 9.95 9.35
C PHE A 37 -1.59 9.92 7.94
N LEU A 38 -2.02 10.84 7.07
CA LEU A 38 -1.46 11.06 5.74
C LEU A 38 -0.47 12.23 5.77
N SER A 39 0.80 11.94 5.46
CA SER A 39 1.84 12.94 5.23
C SER A 39 2.01 13.23 3.74
N LYS A 40 2.92 14.16 3.40
CA LYS A 40 3.30 14.43 2.00
C LYS A 40 3.84 13.18 1.29
N ASP A 41 4.52 12.31 2.03
CA ASP A 41 5.22 11.15 1.46
C ASP A 41 4.36 9.87 1.48
N GLY A 42 3.18 9.89 2.10
CA GLY A 42 2.29 8.74 2.22
C GLY A 42 1.68 8.56 3.61
N PHE A 43 0.88 7.51 3.76
CA PHE A 43 0.28 7.11 5.04
C PHE A 43 1.33 6.55 6.01
N LEU A 44 1.27 6.95 7.28
CA LEU A 44 2.15 6.40 8.30
C LEU A 44 1.90 4.90 8.48
N GLY A 45 2.90 4.08 8.15
CA GLY A 45 2.80 2.62 8.25
C GLY A 45 2.42 1.91 6.94
N ASP A 46 2.17 2.64 5.85
CA ASP A 46 2.09 2.10 4.50
C ASP A 46 3.42 2.28 3.77
N ASP A 47 3.80 1.31 2.93
CA ASP A 47 4.97 1.47 2.05
C ASP A 47 4.92 0.53 0.83
N VAL A 48 5.79 0.76 -0.14
CA VAL A 48 6.00 -0.07 -1.33
C VAL A 48 7.34 -0.80 -1.24
N ALA A 49 7.47 -1.94 -1.92
CA ALA A 49 8.69 -2.76 -1.81
C ALA A 49 9.88 -2.21 -2.59
N ASP A 50 9.64 -1.47 -3.69
CA ASP A 50 10.68 -0.94 -4.56
C ASP A 50 10.62 0.58 -4.64
N LEU A 51 11.38 1.24 -3.78
CA LEU A 51 11.49 2.70 -3.71
C LEU A 51 12.33 3.32 -4.84
N ARG A 52 13.00 2.51 -5.68
CA ARG A 52 13.78 3.04 -6.80
C ARG A 52 12.87 3.51 -7.93
N PHE A 53 11.74 2.81 -8.12
CA PHE A 53 10.80 3.05 -9.21
C PHE A 53 9.38 3.37 -8.74
N HIS A 54 9.06 3.16 -7.46
CA HIS A 54 7.76 3.43 -6.86
C HIS A 54 7.90 4.28 -5.58
N GLY A 55 6.76 4.73 -5.05
CA GLY A 55 6.71 5.59 -3.87
C GLY A 55 7.00 7.06 -4.18
N GLY A 56 7.21 7.83 -3.11
CA GLY A 56 7.39 9.27 -3.17
C GLY A 56 6.07 10.05 -3.21
N PRO A 57 6.14 11.38 -3.08
CA PRO A 57 4.96 12.24 -2.92
C PRO A 57 3.98 12.16 -4.09
N ASP A 58 4.47 11.94 -5.31
CA ASP A 58 3.62 11.79 -6.51
C ASP A 58 2.84 10.46 -6.52
N ARG A 59 3.19 9.51 -5.65
CA ARG A 59 2.57 8.19 -5.50
C ARG A 59 2.24 7.87 -4.04
N ALA A 60 1.92 8.91 -3.26
CA ALA A 60 1.62 8.81 -1.83
C ALA A 60 0.35 8.00 -1.51
N VAL A 61 -0.62 7.99 -2.43
CA VAL A 61 -1.91 7.28 -2.29
C VAL A 61 -2.25 6.57 -3.60
N CYS A 62 -2.60 5.30 -3.52
CA CYS A 62 -3.16 4.54 -4.63
C CYS A 62 -4.69 4.45 -4.46
N VAL A 63 -5.44 4.76 -5.52
CA VAL A 63 -6.91 4.69 -5.53
C VAL A 63 -7.33 3.72 -6.62
N TYR A 64 -8.28 2.84 -6.30
CA TYR A 64 -8.86 1.88 -7.22
C TYR A 64 -10.40 2.00 -7.19
N PRO A 65 -11.08 2.04 -8.36
CA PRO A 65 -12.54 2.16 -8.45
C PRO A 65 -13.29 0.86 -8.16
#